data_AF-A0A158FJ93-F1
#
_entry.id   AF-A0A158FJ93-F1
#
_cell.length_a   1.000
_cell.length_b   1.000
_cell.length_c   1.000
_cell.angle_alpha   90.00
_cell.angle_beta   90.00
_cell.angle_gamma   90.00
#
_symmetry.space_group_name_H-M   'P 1'
#
loop_
_entity.id
_entity.type
_entity.pdbx_description
1 polymer ?
#
loop_
_entity_poly.entity_id
_entity_poly.type
_entity_poly.pdbx_seq_one_letter_code
_entity_poly.pdbx_strand_id
1 'polypeptide(L)'
;MSFSVTDDTAALTAAINGFNAAYHVDYFTVRTKAVDYLSEPPSTVSASRLALALIKVLESWGTGKRGAPACRPVDSATEALCNPAIHQKLTNLANSFEFLSVANGTRSLKVDSPFETVDEFDGCLIESLNELAAGLLVGNTNVTYPMKALLLITGLMPAYDSQVRGGLAVAGVSGVNRTRYLLPVQDCPDAKKICVLPFYIGDCISRTLPILNKAIENSSYPMLKGQHGRLFDVLLFVQRNLTSEAALISFSAAQSSRRWYAI
;
A
#
# COMPACT_ATOMS: atom_id res chain seq x y z
N MET A 1 -8.85 5.61 -17.77
CA MET A 1 -8.36 4.34 -17.22
C MET A 1 -8.76 4.31 -15.77
N SER A 2 -9.24 3.19 -15.24
CA SER A 2 -9.78 3.17 -13.88
C SER A 2 -9.90 1.76 -13.32
N PHE A 3 -9.77 1.62 -12.00
CA PHE A 3 -10.25 0.43 -11.31
C PHE A 3 -11.76 0.47 -11.13
N SER A 4 -12.38 -0.70 -11.15
CA SER A 4 -13.76 -0.94 -10.70
C SER A 4 -13.74 -2.13 -9.74
N VAL A 5 -14.69 -2.14 -8.81
CA VAL A 5 -14.94 -3.29 -7.94
C VAL A 5 -16.21 -3.97 -8.41
N THR A 6 -16.27 -5.30 -8.31
CA THR A 6 -17.51 -6.07 -8.53
C THR A 6 -18.65 -5.55 -7.64
N ASP A 7 -19.88 -5.60 -8.14
CA ASP A 7 -21.09 -5.30 -7.35
C ASP A 7 -21.53 -6.48 -6.47
N ASP A 8 -20.93 -7.67 -6.66
CA ASP A 8 -21.15 -8.84 -5.83
C ASP A 8 -20.54 -8.67 -4.43
N THR A 9 -21.37 -8.14 -3.53
CA THR A 9 -21.02 -7.94 -2.11
C THR A 9 -20.70 -9.27 -1.41
N ALA A 10 -21.31 -10.39 -1.83
CA ALA A 10 -21.06 -11.69 -1.22
C ALA A 10 -19.67 -12.21 -1.58
N ALA A 11 -19.25 -12.04 -2.85
CA ALA A 11 -17.89 -12.37 -3.29
C ALA A 11 -16.83 -11.53 -2.55
N LEU A 12 -17.07 -10.22 -2.38
CA LEU A 12 -16.18 -9.35 -1.61
C LEU A 12 -16.07 -9.79 -0.13
N THR A 13 -17.21 -10.09 0.50
CA THR A 13 -17.26 -10.57 1.88
C THR A 13 -16.50 -11.88 2.03
N ALA A 14 -16.71 -12.83 1.11
CA ALA A 14 -16.02 -14.11 1.09
C ALA A 14 -14.51 -13.95 0.91
N ALA A 15 -14.07 -13.02 0.06
CA ALA A 15 -12.65 -12.72 -0.13
C ALA A 15 -12.00 -12.16 1.15
N ILE A 16 -12.66 -11.22 1.82
CA ILE A 16 -12.18 -10.65 3.10
C ILE A 16 -12.03 -11.75 4.16
N ASN A 17 -13.02 -12.63 4.27
CA ASN A 17 -13.02 -13.73 5.24
C ASN A 17 -12.05 -14.85 4.88
N GLY A 18 -11.86 -15.13 3.59
CA GLY A 18 -10.94 -16.15 3.08
C GLY A 18 -9.47 -15.76 3.15
N PHE A 19 -9.17 -14.47 3.36
CA PHE A 19 -7.81 -14.01 3.59
C PHE A 19 -7.29 -14.44 4.97
N ASN A 20 -6.00 -14.75 5.05
CA ASN A 20 -5.42 -15.35 6.25
C ASN A 20 -5.56 -14.41 7.47
N ALA A 21 -6.26 -14.88 8.50
CA ALA A 21 -6.52 -14.14 9.74
C ALA A 21 -5.26 -13.59 10.42
N ALA A 22 -4.15 -14.33 10.38
CA ALA A 22 -2.89 -13.88 10.99
C ALA A 22 -2.37 -12.58 10.35
N TYR A 23 -2.53 -12.44 9.03
CA TYR A 23 -2.14 -11.20 8.36
C TYR A 23 -3.02 -10.02 8.77
N HIS A 24 -4.32 -10.24 9.04
CA HIS A 24 -5.20 -9.18 9.57
C HIS A 24 -4.74 -8.74 10.96
N VAL A 25 -4.48 -9.70 11.85
CA VAL A 25 -3.96 -9.44 13.21
C VAL A 25 -2.63 -8.69 13.15
N ASP A 26 -1.69 -9.13 12.31
CA ASP A 26 -0.39 -8.49 12.12
C ASP A 26 -0.55 -7.03 11.66
N TYR A 27 -1.41 -6.78 10.66
CA TYR A 27 -1.68 -5.43 10.17
C TYR A 27 -2.19 -4.51 11.28
N PHE A 28 -3.23 -4.90 12.01
CA PHE A 28 -3.82 -4.06 13.06
C PHE A 28 -2.90 -3.89 14.28
N THR A 29 -2.06 -4.88 14.57
CA THR A 29 -1.04 -4.80 15.62
C THR A 29 -0.06 -3.66 15.33
N VAL A 30 0.44 -3.57 14.09
CA VAL A 30 1.35 -2.48 13.70
C VAL A 30 0.60 -1.17 13.52
N ARG A 31 -0.55 -1.19 12.85
CA ARG A 31 -1.31 0.02 12.53
C ARG A 31 -1.70 0.81 13.77
N THR A 32 -2.06 0.13 14.87
CA THR A 32 -2.34 0.79 16.15
C THR A 32 -1.12 1.59 16.65
N LYS A 33 0.08 1.01 16.59
CA LYS A 33 1.32 1.71 16.99
C LYS A 33 1.73 2.78 16.00
N ALA A 34 1.44 2.59 14.72
CA ALA A 34 1.71 3.57 13.70
C ALA A 34 0.83 4.81 13.87
N VAL A 35 -0.46 4.66 14.21
CA VAL A 35 -1.34 5.80 14.52
C VAL A 35 -0.79 6.60 15.69
N ASP A 36 -0.43 5.95 16.81
CA ASP A 36 0.19 6.61 17.96
C ASP A 36 1.51 7.32 17.61
N TYR A 37 2.30 6.75 16.70
CA TYR A 37 3.57 7.33 16.26
C TYR A 37 3.37 8.55 15.34
N LEU A 38 2.37 8.52 14.47
CA LEU A 38 2.11 9.58 13.49
C LEU A 38 1.33 10.77 14.08
N SER A 39 0.69 10.62 15.24
CA SER A 39 -0.15 11.67 15.83
C SER A 39 0.63 12.78 16.53
N GLU A 40 1.89 12.55 16.88
CA GLU A 40 2.73 13.46 17.66
C GLU A 40 4.14 13.53 17.06
N PRO A 41 4.95 14.56 17.39
CA PRO A 41 6.36 14.59 17.00
C PRO A 41 7.09 13.29 17.41
N PRO A 42 8.04 12.81 16.59
CA PRO A 42 8.67 11.53 16.83
C PRO A 42 9.43 11.54 18.15
N SER A 43 9.26 10.48 18.95
CA SER A 43 9.97 10.26 20.20
C SER A 43 10.53 8.85 20.24
N THR A 44 11.60 8.62 21.00
CA THR A 44 12.17 7.28 21.19
C THR A 44 11.12 6.28 21.70
N VAL A 45 10.16 6.73 22.52
CA VAL A 45 9.11 5.86 23.07
C VAL A 45 8.12 5.41 22.00
N SER A 46 7.60 6.32 21.17
CA SER A 46 6.66 5.95 20.10
C SER A 46 7.38 5.20 18.97
N ALA A 47 8.56 5.65 18.58
CA ALA A 47 9.39 5.03 17.54
C ALA A 47 9.81 3.60 17.89
N SER A 48 10.25 3.34 19.13
CA SER A 48 10.66 1.98 19.55
C SER A 48 9.50 0.98 19.59
N ARG A 49 8.32 1.43 20.05
CA ARG A 49 7.10 0.61 20.02
C ARG A 49 6.70 0.24 18.60
N LEU A 50 6.76 1.19 17.67
CA LEU A 50 6.50 0.94 16.26
C LEU A 50 7.57 0.02 15.66
N ALA A 51 8.86 0.30 15.87
CA ALA A 51 9.98 -0.49 15.36
C ALA A 51 9.88 -1.97 15.77
N LEU A 52 9.61 -2.23 17.06
CA LEU A 52 9.46 -3.58 17.59
C LEU A 52 8.31 -4.34 16.91
N ALA A 53 7.13 -3.71 16.80
CA ALA A 53 5.97 -4.32 16.16
C ALA A 53 6.22 -4.56 14.66
N LEU A 54 6.81 -3.57 13.99
CA LEU A 54 7.08 -3.59 12.56
C LEU A 54 8.08 -4.69 12.19
N ILE A 55 9.21 -4.79 12.90
CA ILE A 55 10.23 -5.81 12.64
C ILE A 55 9.63 -7.22 12.82
N LYS A 56 8.92 -7.45 13.93
CA LYS A 56 8.28 -8.73 14.22
C LYS A 56 7.33 -9.16 13.10
N VAL A 57 6.50 -8.23 12.61
CA VAL A 57 5.55 -8.51 11.53
C VAL A 57 6.24 -8.66 10.17
N LEU A 58 7.26 -7.87 9.86
CA LEU A 58 8.01 -8.04 8.63
C LEU A 58 8.70 -9.41 8.57
N GLU A 59 9.20 -9.91 9.71
CA GLU A 59 9.79 -11.26 9.85
C GLU A 59 8.74 -12.38 9.72
N SER A 60 7.54 -12.19 10.29
CA SER A 60 6.42 -13.12 10.08
C SER A 60 6.02 -13.15 8.59
N TRP A 61 6.08 -12.00 7.92
CA TRP A 61 5.78 -11.82 6.49
C TRP A 61 6.94 -12.18 5.56
N GLY A 62 8.07 -12.63 6.11
CA GLY A 62 9.13 -13.32 5.39
C GLY A 62 10.47 -12.60 5.21
N THR A 63 10.73 -11.46 5.85
CA THR A 63 12.09 -10.87 5.86
C THR A 63 13.10 -11.89 6.40
N GLY A 64 14.34 -11.83 5.89
CA GLY A 64 15.43 -12.76 6.23
C GLY A 64 15.27 -14.18 5.68
N LYS A 65 14.17 -14.50 4.99
CA LYS A 65 13.93 -15.83 4.40
C LYS A 65 14.08 -15.80 2.88
N ARG A 66 14.63 -16.86 2.30
CA ARG A 66 14.63 -17.13 0.84
C ARG A 66 15.15 -15.95 -0.01
N GLY A 67 16.20 -15.27 0.44
CA GLY A 67 16.79 -14.12 -0.25
C GLY A 67 16.07 -12.78 -0.06
N ALA A 68 15.05 -12.72 0.81
CA ALA A 68 14.52 -11.46 1.31
C ALA A 68 15.56 -10.76 2.23
N PRO A 69 15.60 -9.42 2.25
CA PRO A 69 16.47 -8.68 3.16
C PRO A 69 16.12 -9.02 4.62
N ALA A 70 17.13 -9.07 5.49
CA ALA A 70 16.90 -9.11 6.92
C ALA A 70 16.49 -7.72 7.43
N CYS A 71 15.72 -7.69 8.52
CA CYS A 71 15.47 -6.45 9.26
C CYS A 71 16.75 -5.99 9.97
N ARG A 72 16.91 -4.69 10.15
CA ARG A 72 17.88 -4.11 11.08
C ARG A 72 17.43 -4.35 12.52
N PRO A 73 18.36 -4.29 13.51
CA PRO A 73 18.00 -4.34 14.92
C PRO A 73 16.98 -3.25 15.30
N VAL A 74 16.17 -3.54 16.33
CA VAL A 74 15.12 -2.62 16.81
C VAL A 74 15.68 -1.24 17.16
N ASP A 75 16.86 -1.16 17.78
CA ASP A 75 17.47 0.12 18.15
C ASP A 75 17.81 0.97 16.91
N SER A 76 18.37 0.37 15.86
CA SER A 76 18.67 1.08 14.61
C SER A 76 17.39 1.51 13.87
N ALA A 77 16.36 0.67 13.87
CA ALA A 77 15.07 1.02 13.30
C ALA A 77 14.38 2.14 14.10
N THR A 78 14.54 2.14 15.42
CA THR A 78 14.06 3.21 16.31
C THR A 78 14.73 4.52 15.99
N GLU A 79 16.06 4.53 15.87
CA GLU A 79 16.83 5.73 15.50
C GLU A 79 16.37 6.30 14.15
N ALA A 80 16.19 5.44 13.15
CA ALA A 80 15.67 5.86 11.84
C ALA A 80 14.26 6.48 11.94
N LEU A 81 13.36 5.86 12.71
CA LEU A 81 12.00 6.39 12.94
C LEU A 81 11.98 7.63 13.84
N CYS A 82 13.04 7.91 14.61
CA CYS A 82 13.16 9.17 15.34
C CYS A 82 13.54 10.35 14.43
N ASN A 83 13.89 10.12 13.16
CA ASN A 83 14.24 11.19 12.24
C ASN A 83 13.00 12.05 11.90
N PRO A 84 12.99 13.36 12.22
CA PRO A 84 11.85 14.24 11.96
C PRO A 84 11.44 14.33 10.49
N ALA A 85 12.39 14.25 9.56
CA ALA A 85 12.11 14.31 8.13
C ALA A 85 11.36 13.05 7.65
N ILE A 86 11.79 11.87 8.10
CA ILE A 86 11.10 10.60 7.80
C ILE A 86 9.70 10.62 8.42
N HIS A 87 9.57 11.04 9.68
CA HIS A 87 8.28 11.17 10.35
C HIS A 87 7.31 12.06 9.58
N GLN A 88 7.74 13.27 9.20
CA GLN A 88 6.89 14.22 8.46
C GLN A 88 6.40 13.63 7.13
N LYS A 89 7.29 12.98 6.37
CA LYS A 89 6.92 12.33 5.09
C LYS A 89 5.88 11.24 5.29
N LEU A 90 6.09 10.36 6.28
CA LEU A 90 5.15 9.27 6.59
C LEU A 90 3.79 9.82 7.07
N THR A 91 3.79 10.90 7.83
CA THR A 91 2.58 11.59 8.28
C THR A 91 1.81 12.19 7.09
N ASN A 92 2.50 12.91 6.20
CA ASN A 92 1.88 13.48 4.99
C ASN A 92 1.29 12.38 4.10
N LEU A 93 2.03 11.28 3.90
CA LEU A 93 1.55 10.13 3.12
C LEU A 93 0.33 9.47 3.78
N ALA A 94 0.34 9.24 5.09
CA ALA A 94 -0.80 8.67 5.80
C ALA A 94 -2.07 9.53 5.69
N ASN A 95 -1.91 10.85 5.65
CA ASN A 95 -3.02 11.80 5.55
C ASN A 95 -3.42 12.11 4.10
N SER A 96 -2.70 11.59 3.10
CA SER A 96 -2.94 11.98 1.70
C SER A 96 -4.05 11.21 0.99
N PHE A 97 -4.39 10.01 1.47
CA PHE A 97 -5.14 9.02 0.68
C PHE A 97 -6.48 9.54 0.16
N GLU A 98 -7.25 10.25 0.98
CA GLU A 98 -8.58 10.76 0.63
C GLU A 98 -8.55 11.86 -0.46
N PHE A 99 -7.39 12.48 -0.64
CA PHE A 99 -7.15 13.55 -1.59
C PHE A 99 -6.71 13.04 -2.97
N LEU A 100 -6.39 11.75 -3.12
CA LEU A 100 -5.89 11.18 -4.36
C LEU A 100 -7.04 10.79 -5.31
N SER A 101 -7.00 11.26 -6.55
CA SER A 101 -8.01 10.94 -7.57
C SER A 101 -7.45 10.88 -8.98
N VAL A 102 -8.23 10.33 -9.92
CA VAL A 102 -7.92 10.34 -11.35
C VAL A 102 -9.02 11.10 -12.08
N ALA A 103 -8.76 12.38 -12.40
CA ALA A 103 -9.69 13.23 -13.14
C ALA A 103 -9.30 13.27 -14.62
N ASN A 104 -10.27 13.01 -15.52
CA ASN A 104 -10.07 13.07 -16.98
C ASN A 104 -8.85 12.26 -17.48
N GLY A 105 -8.57 11.13 -16.83
CA GLY A 105 -7.43 10.27 -17.19
C GLY A 105 -6.06 10.85 -16.83
N THR A 106 -6.01 11.78 -15.87
CA THR A 106 -4.80 12.38 -15.31
C THR A 106 -4.86 12.28 -13.78
N ARG A 107 -3.72 12.12 -13.11
CA ARG A 107 -3.67 12.18 -11.64
C ARG A 107 -3.97 13.58 -11.14
N SER A 108 -4.73 13.69 -10.05
CA SER A 108 -5.06 14.95 -9.41
C SER A 108 -5.10 14.83 -7.89
N LEU A 109 -4.81 15.94 -7.22
CA LEU A 109 -4.98 16.11 -5.79
C LEU A 109 -6.22 16.98 -5.54
N LYS A 110 -7.04 16.60 -4.57
CA LYS A 110 -8.15 17.43 -4.10
C LYS A 110 -7.63 18.59 -3.24
N VAL A 111 -8.49 19.59 -3.06
CA VAL A 111 -8.26 20.71 -2.14
C VAL A 111 -7.92 20.19 -0.75
N ASP A 112 -7.03 20.90 -0.04
CA ASP A 112 -6.53 20.57 1.30
C ASP A 112 -5.62 19.33 1.38
N SER A 113 -5.13 18.83 0.24
CA SER A 113 -4.10 17.78 0.24
C SER A 113 -2.84 18.23 1.01
N PRO A 114 -2.16 17.32 1.74
CA PRO A 114 -0.86 17.59 2.35
C PRO A 114 0.28 17.91 1.34
N PHE A 115 0.01 17.78 0.04
CA PHE A 115 0.95 18.02 -1.05
C PHE A 115 0.34 19.06 -1.99
N GLU A 116 1.16 19.98 -2.50
CA GLU A 116 0.71 21.00 -3.45
C GLU A 116 0.60 20.43 -4.87
N THR A 117 1.46 19.47 -5.20
CA THR A 117 1.52 18.87 -6.54
C THR A 117 1.63 17.34 -6.51
N VAL A 118 1.23 16.70 -7.62
CA VAL A 118 1.41 15.24 -7.81
C VAL A 118 2.90 14.87 -7.79
N ASP A 119 3.77 15.73 -8.31
CA ASP A 119 5.21 15.49 -8.35
C ASP A 119 5.83 15.51 -6.93
N GLU A 120 5.33 16.37 -6.03
CA GLU A 120 5.72 16.37 -4.62
C GLU A 120 5.27 15.09 -3.90
N PHE A 121 4.04 14.64 -4.14
CA PHE A 121 3.56 13.35 -3.63
C PHE A 121 4.45 12.20 -4.13
N ASP A 122 4.76 12.17 -5.42
CA ASP A 122 5.58 11.15 -6.05
C ASP A 122 6.99 11.13 -5.45
N GLY A 123 7.63 12.30 -5.33
CA GLY A 123 8.93 12.46 -4.69
C GLY A 123 8.93 11.97 -3.24
N CYS A 124 7.96 12.43 -2.44
CA CYS A 124 7.81 12.03 -1.05
C CYS A 124 7.63 10.51 -0.89
N LEU A 125 6.80 9.90 -1.75
CA LEU A 125 6.57 8.46 -1.73
C LEU A 125 7.84 7.67 -2.06
N ILE A 126 8.54 8.02 -3.13
CA ILE A 126 9.76 7.30 -3.54
C ILE A 126 10.89 7.51 -2.53
N GLU A 127 11.07 8.72 -2.01
CA GLU A 127 12.05 8.98 -0.96
C GLU A 127 11.74 8.19 0.32
N SER A 128 10.48 8.16 0.75
CA SER A 128 10.06 7.39 1.93
C SER A 128 10.36 5.90 1.76
N LEU A 129 10.14 5.33 0.57
CA LEU A 129 10.49 3.93 0.30
C LEU A 129 12.00 3.67 0.39
N ASN A 130 12.83 4.62 -0.08
CA ASN A 130 14.29 4.52 0.04
C ASN A 130 14.76 4.67 1.50
N GLU A 131 14.19 5.61 2.25
CA GLU A 131 14.50 5.84 3.66
C GLU A 131 14.06 4.66 4.53
N LEU A 132 12.87 4.11 4.31
CA LEU A 132 12.40 2.90 4.98
C LEU A 132 13.29 1.70 4.64
N ALA A 133 13.74 1.57 3.38
CA ALA A 133 14.68 0.52 3.01
C ALA A 133 16.00 0.64 3.77
N ALA A 134 16.57 1.84 3.81
CA ALA A 134 17.85 2.10 4.46
C ALA A 134 17.76 1.97 5.99
N GLY A 135 16.67 2.46 6.60
CA GLY A 135 16.47 2.51 8.04
C GLY A 135 15.99 1.20 8.67
N LEU A 136 15.27 0.36 7.91
CA LEU A 136 14.65 -0.86 8.46
C LEU A 136 15.29 -2.16 7.97
N LEU A 137 16.00 -2.14 6.83
CA LEU A 137 16.43 -3.37 6.16
C LEU A 137 17.95 -3.36 5.90
N VAL A 138 18.55 -4.55 5.90
CA VAL A 138 19.97 -4.76 5.60
C VAL A 138 20.15 -5.01 4.10
N GLY A 139 20.87 -4.11 3.42
CA GLY A 139 21.27 -4.28 2.02
C GLY A 139 20.12 -4.45 1.03
N ASN A 140 18.93 -3.93 1.34
CA ASN A 140 17.75 -4.14 0.52
C ASN A 140 17.85 -3.40 -0.82
N THR A 141 17.56 -4.11 -1.90
CA THR A 141 17.52 -3.56 -3.27
C THR A 141 16.14 -3.71 -3.92
N ASN A 142 15.17 -4.31 -3.23
CA ASN A 142 13.84 -4.61 -3.75
C ASN A 142 12.78 -3.78 -3.01
N VAL A 143 11.80 -3.25 -3.74
CA VAL A 143 10.80 -2.33 -3.17
C VAL A 143 9.71 -3.02 -2.33
N THR A 144 9.55 -4.35 -2.42
CA THR A 144 8.45 -5.08 -1.79
C THR A 144 8.39 -4.87 -0.27
N TYR A 145 9.50 -5.01 0.46
CA TYR A 145 9.49 -4.86 1.92
C TYR A 145 9.37 -3.42 2.41
N PRO A 146 10.03 -2.43 1.77
CA PRO A 146 9.73 -1.02 2.01
C PRO A 146 8.25 -0.68 1.79
N MET A 147 7.61 -1.21 0.74
CA MET A 147 6.17 -1.01 0.55
C MET A 147 5.31 -1.72 1.60
N LYS A 148 5.71 -2.92 2.07
CA LYS A 148 5.03 -3.58 3.19
C LYS A 148 5.12 -2.74 4.45
N ALA A 149 6.30 -2.18 4.75
CA ALA A 149 6.47 -1.27 5.87
C ALA A 149 5.60 -0.01 5.70
N LEU A 150 5.59 0.58 4.51
CA LEU A 150 4.76 1.74 4.20
C LEU A 150 3.27 1.43 4.38
N LEU A 151 2.77 0.28 3.90
CA LEU A 151 1.39 -0.18 4.12
C LEU A 151 1.07 -0.28 5.62
N LEU A 152 1.94 -0.94 6.38
CA LEU A 152 1.74 -1.16 7.81
C LEU A 152 1.74 0.15 8.61
N ILE A 153 2.58 1.11 8.21
CA ILE A 153 2.69 2.41 8.88
C ILE A 153 1.55 3.34 8.47
N THR A 154 1.33 3.52 7.18
CA THR A 154 0.47 4.60 6.63
C THR A 154 -0.93 4.12 6.24
N GLY A 155 -1.10 2.84 5.90
CA GLY A 155 -2.32 2.31 5.30
C GLY A 155 -2.55 2.74 3.84
N LEU A 156 -1.56 3.39 3.20
CA LEU A 156 -1.72 4.08 1.90
C LEU A 156 -2.01 3.13 0.74
N MET A 157 -1.21 2.08 0.55
CA MET A 157 -1.32 1.22 -0.63
C MET A 157 -0.77 -0.18 -0.39
N PRO A 158 -1.26 -1.19 -1.13
CA PRO A 158 -0.72 -2.55 -1.06
C PRO A 158 0.72 -2.62 -1.55
N ALA A 159 1.46 -3.61 -1.05
CA ALA A 159 2.84 -3.84 -1.50
C ALA A 159 2.88 -4.65 -2.80
N TYR A 160 3.83 -4.35 -3.68
CA TYR A 160 4.09 -5.14 -4.90
C TYR A 160 4.81 -6.46 -4.60
N ASP A 161 4.22 -7.30 -3.75
CA ASP A 161 4.63 -8.69 -3.63
C ASP A 161 4.06 -9.54 -4.78
N SER A 162 4.43 -10.83 -4.84
CA SER A 162 4.00 -11.72 -5.92
C SER A 162 2.49 -11.92 -5.97
N GLN A 163 1.80 -11.80 -4.84
CA GLN A 163 0.38 -12.09 -4.70
C GLN A 163 -0.44 -10.90 -5.17
N VAL A 164 -0.11 -9.70 -4.71
CA VAL A 164 -0.74 -8.46 -5.16
C VAL A 164 -0.49 -8.25 -6.66
N ARG A 165 0.73 -8.53 -7.17
CA ARG A 165 1.02 -8.43 -8.60
C ARG A 165 0.23 -9.44 -9.44
N GLY A 166 0.07 -10.67 -8.94
CA GLY A 166 -0.82 -11.66 -9.56
C GLY A 166 -2.27 -11.17 -9.61
N GLY A 167 -2.77 -10.61 -8.51
CA GLY A 167 -4.09 -9.99 -8.45
C GLY A 167 -4.28 -8.84 -9.44
N LEU A 168 -3.29 -7.95 -9.55
CA LEU A 168 -3.30 -6.85 -10.53
C LEU A 168 -3.28 -7.37 -11.97
N ALA A 169 -2.57 -8.46 -12.24
CA ALA A 169 -2.59 -9.08 -13.56
C ALA A 169 -3.98 -9.67 -13.89
N VAL A 170 -4.63 -10.35 -12.94
CA VAL A 170 -6.02 -10.81 -13.07
C VAL A 170 -6.98 -9.63 -13.25
N ALA A 171 -6.71 -8.49 -12.62
CA ALA A 171 -7.48 -7.26 -12.82
C ALA A 171 -7.32 -6.68 -14.24
N GLY A 172 -6.38 -7.17 -15.06
CA GLY A 172 -6.09 -6.63 -16.39
C GLY A 172 -5.01 -5.54 -16.42
N VAL A 173 -4.28 -5.33 -15.33
CA VAL A 173 -3.15 -4.39 -15.31
C VAL A 173 -1.93 -5.04 -15.99
N SER A 174 -1.54 -4.52 -17.15
CA SER A 174 -0.41 -5.04 -17.90
C SER A 174 0.96 -4.64 -17.32
N GLY A 175 1.99 -5.47 -17.52
CA GLY A 175 3.38 -5.11 -17.20
C GLY A 175 3.76 -5.11 -15.71
N VAL A 176 2.96 -5.78 -14.86
CA VAL A 176 3.19 -5.96 -13.40
C VAL A 176 3.83 -7.30 -13.02
N ASN A 177 3.91 -8.25 -13.96
CA ASN A 177 4.41 -9.62 -13.72
C ASN A 177 5.95 -9.76 -13.74
N ARG A 178 6.70 -8.69 -13.51
CA ARG A 178 8.17 -8.76 -13.45
C ARG A 178 8.65 -9.57 -12.25
N THR A 179 9.72 -10.35 -12.38
CA THR A 179 10.25 -11.17 -11.27
C THR A 179 10.76 -10.33 -10.10
N ARG A 180 11.26 -9.10 -10.36
CA ARG A 180 11.74 -8.17 -9.34
C ARG A 180 11.30 -6.74 -9.65
N TYR A 181 10.82 -6.05 -8.62
CA TYR A 181 10.71 -4.59 -8.60
C TYR A 181 11.85 -4.07 -7.73
N LEU A 182 12.89 -3.54 -8.37
CA LEU A 182 13.98 -2.90 -7.63
C LEU A 182 13.47 -1.65 -6.93
N LEU A 183 14.19 -1.21 -5.90
CA LEU A 183 14.00 0.13 -5.33
C LEU A 183 14.12 1.15 -6.46
N PRO A 184 13.03 1.86 -6.78
CA PRO A 184 13.01 2.69 -7.96
C PRO A 184 13.74 4.01 -7.69
N VAL A 185 14.42 4.50 -8.72
CA VAL A 185 14.80 5.92 -8.82
C VAL A 185 13.58 6.69 -9.30
N GLN A 186 13.42 7.94 -8.86
CA GLN A 186 12.35 8.83 -9.31
C GLN A 186 12.24 8.87 -10.85
N ASP A 187 11.03 9.07 -11.35
CA ASP A 187 10.68 9.16 -12.78
C ASP A 187 10.92 7.93 -13.66
N CYS A 188 11.53 6.86 -13.13
CA CYS A 188 11.62 5.61 -13.88
C CYS A 188 10.23 4.95 -14.03
N PRO A 189 10.02 4.08 -15.04
CA PRO A 189 8.73 3.43 -15.24
C PRO A 189 8.20 2.68 -14.02
N ASP A 190 9.07 2.06 -13.22
CA ASP A 190 8.64 1.32 -12.03
C ASP A 190 8.28 2.26 -10.87
N ALA A 191 8.91 3.43 -10.73
CA ALA A 191 8.47 4.50 -9.82
C ALA A 191 7.05 4.95 -10.19
N LYS A 192 6.81 5.27 -11.46
CA LYS A 192 5.51 5.74 -11.94
C LYS A 192 4.39 4.73 -11.68
N LYS A 193 4.66 3.43 -11.82
CA LYS A 193 3.70 2.37 -11.48
C LYS A 193 3.34 2.35 -9.99
N ILE A 194 4.35 2.54 -9.13
CA ILE A 194 4.15 2.60 -7.68
C ILE A 194 3.34 3.84 -7.32
N CYS A 195 3.74 4.99 -7.84
CA CYS A 195 3.14 6.30 -7.55
C CYS A 195 1.70 6.45 -8.05
N VAL A 196 1.34 5.85 -9.18
CA VAL A 196 -0.03 5.95 -9.73
C VAL A 196 -1.03 5.04 -9.00
N LEU A 197 -0.57 3.93 -8.40
CA LEU A 197 -1.44 2.95 -7.76
C LEU A 197 -2.39 3.56 -6.72
N PRO A 198 -1.93 4.35 -5.72
CA PRO A 198 -2.82 4.92 -4.71
C PRO A 198 -3.87 5.86 -5.31
N PHE A 199 -3.60 6.54 -6.43
CA PHE A 199 -4.59 7.37 -7.13
C PHE A 199 -5.72 6.54 -7.74
N TYR A 200 -5.39 5.40 -8.38
CA TYR A 200 -6.42 4.51 -8.90
C TYR A 200 -7.27 3.89 -7.80
N ILE A 201 -6.67 3.57 -6.66
CA ILE A 201 -7.38 3.05 -5.49
C ILE A 201 -8.30 4.13 -4.92
N GLY A 202 -7.79 5.36 -4.69
CA GLY A 202 -8.57 6.49 -4.18
C GLY A 202 -9.76 6.85 -5.07
N ASP A 203 -9.54 6.93 -6.39
CA ASP A 203 -10.60 7.13 -7.38
C ASP A 203 -11.66 6.01 -7.31
N CYS A 204 -11.24 4.75 -7.26
CA CYS A 204 -12.15 3.61 -7.21
C CYS A 204 -13.05 3.62 -5.97
N ILE A 205 -12.46 3.93 -4.82
CA ILE A 205 -13.19 3.99 -3.55
C ILE A 205 -14.21 5.12 -3.57
N SER A 206 -13.85 6.29 -4.10
CA SER A 206 -14.78 7.42 -4.18
C SER A 206 -16.09 7.08 -4.92
N ARG A 207 -16.06 6.08 -5.80
CA ARG A 207 -17.21 5.60 -6.58
C ARG A 207 -17.88 4.35 -5.99
N THR A 208 -17.16 3.54 -5.20
CA THR A 208 -17.62 2.20 -4.76
C THR A 208 -17.71 2.02 -3.24
N LEU A 209 -17.43 3.07 -2.46
CA LEU A 209 -17.39 3.02 -1.00
C LEU A 209 -18.62 2.38 -0.34
N PRO A 210 -19.88 2.64 -0.77
CA PRO A 210 -21.05 1.98 -0.15
C PRO A 210 -21.02 0.46 -0.27
N ILE A 211 -20.62 -0.08 -1.44
CA ILE A 211 -20.55 -1.52 -1.69
C ILE A 211 -19.43 -2.14 -0.84
N LEU A 212 -18.26 -1.50 -0.81
CA LEU A 212 -17.12 -1.94 -0.01
C LEU A 212 -17.44 -1.94 1.49
N ASN A 213 -18.09 -0.89 2.00
CA ASN A 213 -18.50 -0.81 3.41
C ASN A 213 -19.50 -1.92 3.75
N LYS A 214 -20.48 -2.19 2.89
CA LYS A 214 -21.44 -3.27 3.09
C LYS A 214 -20.75 -4.64 3.15
N ALA A 215 -19.77 -4.90 2.28
CA ALA A 215 -18.99 -6.14 2.32
C ALA A 215 -18.16 -6.27 3.60
N ILE A 216 -17.53 -5.17 4.06
CA ILE A 216 -16.77 -5.13 5.31
C ILE A 216 -17.68 -5.40 6.52
N GLU A 217 -18.84 -4.75 6.57
CA GLU A 217 -19.82 -4.89 7.66
C GLU A 217 -20.37 -6.32 7.77
N ASN A 218 -20.51 -7.01 6.63
CA ASN A 218 -20.92 -8.42 6.58
C ASN A 218 -19.78 -9.41 6.84
N SER A 219 -18.53 -8.94 6.91
CA SER A 219 -17.35 -9.78 7.13
C SER A 219 -17.05 -9.98 8.62
N SER A 220 -16.13 -10.90 8.92
CA SER A 220 -15.58 -11.06 10.27
C SER A 220 -14.58 -9.96 10.67
N TYR A 221 -14.34 -8.97 9.80
CA TYR A 221 -13.30 -7.93 9.96
C TYR A 221 -13.84 -6.50 9.76
N PRO A 222 -14.85 -6.05 10.52
CA PRO A 222 -15.44 -4.72 10.38
C PRO A 222 -14.44 -3.58 10.61
N MET A 223 -13.36 -3.84 11.34
CA MET A 223 -12.22 -2.93 11.56
C MET A 223 -11.46 -2.53 10.28
N LEU A 224 -11.71 -3.18 9.13
CA LEU A 224 -11.16 -2.75 7.84
C LEU A 224 -11.80 -1.46 7.30
N LYS A 225 -12.89 -0.97 7.90
CA LYS A 225 -13.52 0.29 7.51
C LYS A 225 -12.49 1.44 7.61
N GLY A 226 -12.33 2.18 6.52
CA GLY A 226 -11.31 3.24 6.39
C GLY A 226 -9.87 2.76 6.17
N GLN A 227 -9.60 1.46 6.20
CA GLN A 227 -8.26 0.88 5.94
C GLN A 227 -8.10 0.52 4.47
N HIS A 228 -8.19 1.52 3.59
CA HIS A 228 -8.37 1.33 2.16
C HIS A 228 -7.19 0.65 1.44
N GLY A 229 -5.95 1.05 1.69
CA GLY A 229 -4.78 0.38 1.13
C GLY A 229 -4.72 -1.08 1.57
N ARG A 230 -5.13 -1.38 2.80
CA ARG A 230 -5.22 -2.75 3.31
C ARG A 230 -6.36 -3.56 2.70
N LEU A 231 -7.52 -2.95 2.49
CA LEU A 231 -8.63 -3.61 1.81
C LEU A 231 -8.20 -4.05 0.40
N PHE A 232 -7.54 -3.17 -0.36
CA PHE A 232 -7.04 -3.51 -1.69
C PHE A 232 -5.91 -4.54 -1.66
N ASP A 233 -5.05 -4.53 -0.64
CA ASP A 233 -4.05 -5.58 -0.40
C ASP A 233 -4.73 -6.96 -0.29
N VAL A 234 -5.76 -7.06 0.55
CA VAL A 234 -6.55 -8.29 0.75
C VAL A 234 -7.23 -8.74 -0.54
N LEU A 235 -7.96 -7.84 -1.21
CA LEU A 235 -8.72 -8.18 -2.41
C LEU A 235 -7.80 -8.62 -3.55
N LEU A 236 -6.71 -7.90 -3.81
CA LEU A 236 -5.74 -8.26 -4.86
C LEU A 236 -5.01 -9.57 -4.50
N PHE A 237 -4.67 -9.78 -3.23
CA PHE A 237 -4.00 -11.00 -2.80
C PHE A 237 -4.88 -12.24 -3.02
N VAL A 238 -6.16 -12.19 -2.67
CA VAL A 238 -7.10 -13.30 -2.88
C VAL A 238 -7.38 -13.49 -4.37
N GLN A 239 -7.58 -12.38 -5.08
CA GLN A 239 -7.92 -12.37 -6.50
C GLN A 239 -6.88 -13.07 -7.39
N ARG A 240 -5.61 -13.13 -6.98
CA ARG A 240 -4.56 -13.80 -7.76
C ARG A 240 -4.92 -15.25 -8.17
N ASN A 241 -5.79 -15.92 -7.39
CA ASN A 241 -6.18 -17.31 -7.61
C ASN A 241 -7.53 -17.43 -8.34
N LEU A 242 -8.08 -16.30 -8.80
CA LEU A 242 -9.33 -16.21 -9.56
C LEU A 242 -9.02 -16.05 -11.05
N THR A 243 -10.04 -16.27 -11.88
CA THR A 243 -9.99 -15.90 -13.30
C THR A 243 -10.37 -14.43 -13.48
N SER A 244 -10.10 -13.87 -14.67
CA SER A 244 -10.47 -12.48 -14.98
C SER A 244 -11.98 -12.25 -14.94
N GLU A 245 -12.80 -13.27 -15.23
CA GLU A 245 -14.27 -13.20 -15.18
C GLU A 245 -14.80 -13.13 -13.74
N ALA A 246 -14.06 -13.71 -12.79
CA ALA A 246 -14.39 -13.71 -11.37
C ALA A 246 -13.61 -12.63 -10.58
N ALA A 247 -13.00 -11.66 -11.27
CA ALA A 247 -12.20 -10.63 -10.64
C ALA A 247 -13.05 -9.77 -9.69
N LEU A 248 -12.53 -9.54 -8.49
CA LEU A 248 -13.10 -8.65 -7.48
C LEU A 248 -12.82 -7.18 -7.83
N ILE A 249 -11.65 -6.94 -8.44
CA ILE A 249 -11.17 -5.66 -8.93
C ILE A 249 -10.79 -5.84 -10.39
N SER A 250 -11.33 -4.99 -11.26
CA SER A 250 -11.02 -4.96 -12.70
C SER A 250 -10.45 -3.62 -13.09
N PHE A 251 -9.59 -3.59 -14.10
CA PHE A 251 -8.95 -2.39 -14.65
C PHE A 251 -9.38 -2.20 -16.09
N SER A 252 -10.01 -1.05 -16.38
CA SER A 252 -10.43 -0.69 -17.73
C SER A 252 -9.44 0.30 -18.36
N ALA A 253 -8.81 -0.12 -19.46
CA ALA A 253 -7.97 0.74 -20.28
C ALA A 253 -8.77 1.34 -21.44
N ALA A 254 -9.25 2.58 -21.27
CA ALA A 254 -10.03 3.27 -22.32
C ALA A 254 -9.24 3.54 -23.63
N GLN A 255 -7.91 3.47 -23.60
CA GLN A 255 -7.04 3.64 -24.77
C GLN A 255 -5.92 2.60 -24.72
N SER A 256 -5.81 1.76 -25.75
CA SER A 256 -4.87 0.64 -25.81
C SER A 256 -3.40 1.04 -25.98
N SER A 257 -3.12 2.28 -26.42
CA SER A 257 -1.76 2.77 -26.71
C SER A 257 -1.08 3.47 -25.53
N ARG A 258 -1.84 4.04 -24.59
CA ARG A 258 -1.28 4.76 -23.44
C ARG A 258 -0.94 3.76 -22.33
N ARG A 259 0.25 3.90 -21.74
CA ARG A 259 0.63 3.07 -20.58
C ARG A 259 -0.17 3.52 -19.36
N TRP A 260 -0.69 2.58 -18.58
CA TRP A 260 -1.55 2.87 -17.43
C TRP A 260 -0.90 3.70 -16.32
N TYR A 261 0.43 3.72 -16.28
CA TYR A 261 1.23 4.50 -15.33
C TYR A 261 1.76 5.81 -15.92
N ALA A 262 1.36 6.19 -17.14
CA ALA A 262 1.76 7.42 -17.79
C ALA A 262 0.58 8.43 -17.80
N ILE A 263 -0.07 8.59 -16.65
CA ILE A 263 -1.22 9.48 -16.42
C ILE A 263 -0.92 10.54 -15.36
#